data_AF-A0A554J965-F1
#
_entry.id   AF-A0A554J965-F1
#
_cell.length_a   1.000
_cell.length_b   1.000
_cell.length_c   1.000
_cell.angle_alpha   90.00
_cell.angle_beta   90.00
_cell.angle_gamma   90.00
#
_symmetry.space_group_name_H-M   'P 1'
#
loop_
_entity.id
_entity.type
_entity.pdbx_description
1 polymer ?
#
loop_
_entity_poly.entity_id
_entity_poly.type
_entity_poly.pdbx_seq_one_letter_code
_entity_poly.pdbx_strand_id
1 'polypeptide(L)'
;PISISVTMLKTDGNRIMDMFHVKAGPTIGYTLNALLEEVLDDANKNTEEYLDKRTEELLKLPEGELKKLGEAGKSRREAAEDEEIKHIMEKHNVC
;
A
#
# COMPACT_ATOMS: atom_id res chain seq x y z
N PRO A 1 -8.66 -14.22 -9.29
CA PRO A 1 -8.49 -12.75 -9.24
C PRO A 1 -7.13 -12.40 -8.67
N ILE A 2 -6.26 -11.80 -9.47
CA ILE A 2 -5.07 -11.12 -8.95
C ILE A 2 -5.60 -9.85 -8.31
N SER A 3 -5.58 -9.77 -6.98
CA SER A 3 -6.11 -8.63 -6.26
C SER A 3 -4.96 -7.99 -5.54
N ILE A 4 -4.47 -6.85 -6.05
CA ILE A 4 -3.42 -6.09 -5.41
C ILE A 4 -4.05 -5.42 -4.20
N SER A 5 -3.55 -5.75 -3.02
CA SER A 5 -4.15 -5.29 -1.78
C SER A 5 -3.08 -5.06 -0.73
N VAL A 6 -3.39 -4.18 0.21
CA VAL A 6 -2.54 -3.89 1.37
C VAL A 6 -2.23 -5.14 2.20
N THR A 7 -3.03 -6.21 2.06
CA THR A 7 -2.79 -7.53 2.65
C THR A 7 -1.57 -8.26 2.09
N MET A 8 -0.95 -7.77 1.01
CA MET A 8 0.32 -8.30 0.49
C MET A 8 1.54 -7.82 1.30
N LEU A 9 1.37 -6.75 2.09
CA LEU A 9 2.44 -6.19 2.89
C LEU A 9 2.79 -7.14 4.04
N LYS A 10 4.05 -7.10 4.49
CA LYS A 10 4.50 -7.77 5.72
C LYS A 10 4.02 -7.07 7.01
N THR A 11 3.23 -6.01 6.87
CA THR A 11 2.64 -5.26 7.98
C THR A 11 1.14 -5.14 7.79
N ASP A 12 0.42 -4.97 8.90
CA ASP A 12 -1.03 -4.89 8.94
C ASP A 12 -1.47 -3.71 9.79
N GLY A 13 -2.73 -3.27 9.60
CA GLY A 13 -3.29 -2.19 10.41
C GLY A 13 -3.26 -2.45 11.92
N ASN A 14 -3.43 -3.71 12.35
CA ASN A 14 -3.33 -4.08 13.76
C ASN A 14 -1.91 -3.88 14.31
N ARG A 15 -0.89 -4.32 13.56
CA ARG A 15 0.51 -4.14 13.95
C ARG A 15 0.87 -2.66 14.07
N ILE A 16 0.41 -1.84 13.12
CA ILE A 16 0.63 -0.39 13.15
C ILE A 16 -0.04 0.24 14.38
N MET A 17 -1.27 -0.18 14.71
CA MET A 17 -1.97 0.28 15.91
C MET A 17 -1.23 -0.08 17.19
N ASP A 18 -0.78 -1.33 17.32
CA ASP A 18 -0.10 -1.81 18.53
C ASP A 18 1.30 -1.20 18.69
N MET A 19 2.06 -1.10 17.59
CA MET A 19 3.45 -0.63 17.62
C MET A 19 3.55 0.88 17.78
N PHE A 20 2.77 1.63 17.01
CA PHE A 20 2.81 3.10 16.98
C PHE A 20 1.72 3.76 17.83
N HIS A 21 0.89 2.97 18.52
CA HIS A 21 -0.19 3.46 19.41
C HIS A 21 -1.15 4.44 18.71
N VAL A 22 -1.41 4.20 17.42
CA VAL A 22 -2.27 5.05 16.59
C VAL A 22 -3.72 4.59 16.75
N LYS A 23 -4.66 5.54 16.79
CA LYS A 23 -6.09 5.20 16.82
C LYS A 23 -6.53 4.60 15.48
N ALA A 24 -7.44 3.62 15.58
CA ALA A 24 -8.15 3.10 14.43
C ALA A 24 -8.80 4.24 13.64
N GLY A 25 -8.48 4.35 12.36
CA GLY A 25 -8.93 5.45 11.52
C GLY A 25 -8.41 5.38 10.10
N PRO A 26 -8.87 6.30 9.23
CA PRO A 26 -8.47 6.36 7.82
C PRO A 26 -6.96 6.60 7.65
N THR A 27 -6.31 7.19 8.66
CA THR A 27 -4.87 7.42 8.76
C THR A 27 -4.06 6.14 8.50
N ILE A 28 -4.46 5.02 9.10
CA ILE A 28 -3.80 3.72 8.90
C ILE A 28 -3.97 3.24 7.46
N GLY A 29 -5.16 3.42 6.89
CA GLY A 29 -5.43 3.11 5.49
C GLY A 29 -4.55 3.92 4.54
N TYR A 30 -4.34 5.21 4.81
CA TYR A 30 -3.43 6.05 4.03
C TYR A 30 -1.98 5.58 4.13
N THR A 31 -1.51 5.24 5.34
CA THR A 31 -0.15 4.69 5.52
C THR A 31 0.02 3.38 4.74
N LEU A 32 -0.91 2.44 4.87
CA LEU A 32 -0.85 1.16 4.16
C LEU A 32 -0.86 1.34 2.64
N ASN A 33 -1.68 2.24 2.10
CA ASN A 33 -1.71 2.52 0.66
C ASN A 33 -0.40 3.15 0.18
N ALA A 34 0.18 4.07 0.94
CA ALA A 34 1.47 4.69 0.61
C ALA A 34 2.60 3.64 0.61
N LEU A 35 2.64 2.75 1.61
CA LEU A 35 3.62 1.65 1.65
C LEU A 35 3.46 0.69 0.49
N LEU A 36 2.20 0.38 0.13
CA LEU A 36 1.91 -0.50 -1.00
C LEU A 36 2.42 0.09 -2.32
N GLU A 37 2.29 1.38 -2.54
CA GLU A 37 2.86 2.05 -3.71
C GLU A 37 4.38 1.86 -3.81
N GLU A 38 5.10 1.99 -2.68
CA GLU A 38 6.56 1.79 -2.66
C GLU A 38 6.95 0.32 -2.93
N VAL A 39 6.14 -0.62 -2.44
CA VAL A 39 6.34 -2.06 -2.65
C VAL A 39 5.97 -2.50 -4.07
N LEU A 40 4.99 -1.85 -4.69
CA LEU A 40 4.64 -2.09 -6.10
C LEU A 40 5.76 -1.64 -7.03
N ASP A 41 6.47 -0.57 -6.67
CA ASP A 41 7.65 -0.09 -7.40
C ASP A 41 8.89 -0.97 -7.13
N ASP A 42 9.07 -1.39 -5.88
CA ASP A 42 10.16 -2.29 -5.47
C ASP A 42 9.70 -3.32 -4.43
N ALA A 43 9.44 -4.54 -4.88
CA ALA A 43 8.99 -5.64 -4.04
C ALA A 43 9.98 -6.00 -2.91
N ASN A 44 11.26 -5.64 -3.04
CA ASN A 44 12.26 -5.90 -1.99
C ASN A 44 12.05 -5.04 -0.75
N LYS A 45 11.30 -3.95 -0.86
CA LYS A 45 10.93 -3.09 0.27
C LYS A 45 9.87 -3.72 1.17
N ASN A 46 9.25 -4.82 0.75
CA ASN A 46 8.25 -5.55 1.53
C ASN A 46 8.88 -6.38 2.67
N THR A 47 9.58 -5.70 3.58
CA THR A 47 10.24 -6.27 4.76
C THR A 47 9.69 -5.60 6.00
N GLU A 48 9.57 -6.34 7.11
CA GLU A 48 9.02 -5.80 8.35
C GLU A 48 9.81 -4.57 8.83
N GLU A 49 11.15 -4.62 8.81
CA GLU A 49 11.95 -3.49 9.30
C GLU A 49 11.77 -2.23 8.46
N TYR A 50 11.70 -2.36 7.14
CA TYR A 50 11.49 -1.23 6.25
C TYR A 50 10.10 -0.63 6.43
N LEU A 51 9.06 -1.47 6.44
CA LEU A 51 7.68 -1.03 6.57
C LEU A 51 7.43 -0.37 7.92
N ASP A 52 8.00 -0.90 9.00
CA ASP A 52 7.87 -0.31 10.35
C ASP A 52 8.58 1.05 10.39
N LYS A 53 9.83 1.15 9.90
CA LYS A 53 10.56 2.42 9.85
C LYS A 53 9.82 3.46 9.00
N ARG A 54 9.31 3.06 7.85
CA ARG A 54 8.60 3.95 6.92
C ARG A 54 7.24 4.37 7.47
N THR A 55 6.55 3.48 8.17
CA THR A 55 5.32 3.81 8.91
C THR A 55 5.57 4.90 9.93
N GLU A 56 6.67 4.81 10.68
CA GLU A 56 7.03 5.84 11.66
C GLU A 56 7.22 7.22 11.01
N GLU A 57 7.89 7.27 9.85
CA GLU A 57 8.08 8.50 9.08
C GLU A 57 6.75 9.06 8.59
N LEU A 58 5.87 8.21 8.05
CA LEU A 58 4.56 8.58 7.54
C LEU A 58 3.63 9.10 8.64
N LEU A 59 3.69 8.51 9.84
CA LEU A 59 2.89 8.95 11.00
C LEU A 59 3.39 10.28 11.59
N LYS A 60 4.65 10.64 11.36
CA LYS A 60 5.20 11.96 11.73
C LYS A 60 4.78 13.06 10.75
N LEU A 61 4.28 12.72 9.56
CA LEU A 61 3.79 13.71 8.59
C LEU A 61 2.47 14.34 9.05
N PRO A 62 2.20 15.59 8.63
CA PRO A 62 0.90 16.19 8.84
C PRO A 62 -0.19 15.40 8.11
N GLU A 63 -1.37 15.30 8.73
CA GLU A 63 -2.49 14.49 8.24
C GLU A 63 -2.86 14.80 6.77
N GLY A 64 -2.72 16.06 6.36
CA GLY A 64 -2.96 16.48 4.98
C GLY A 64 -1.97 15.93 3.95
N GLU A 65 -0.70 15.73 4.31
CA GLU A 65 0.28 15.10 3.43
C GLU A 65 0.11 13.58 3.40
N LEU A 66 -0.09 12.97 4.57
CA LEU A 66 -0.33 11.54 4.66
C LEU A 66 -1.56 11.15 3.84
N LYS A 67 -2.63 11.95 3.89
CA LYS A 67 -3.83 11.75 3.07
C LYS A 67 -3.50 11.77 1.57
N LYS A 68 -2.72 12.75 1.09
CA LYS A 68 -2.33 12.84 -0.32
C LYS A 68 -1.54 11.61 -0.76
N LEU A 69 -0.59 11.15 0.05
CA LEU A 69 0.19 9.95 -0.23
C LEU A 69 -0.70 8.70 -0.25
N GLY A 70 -1.60 8.56 0.72
CA GLY A 70 -2.53 7.43 0.76
C GLY A 70 -3.52 7.40 -0.41
N GLU A 71 -4.00 8.56 -0.85
CA GLU A 71 -4.85 8.69 -2.04
C GLU A 71 -4.08 8.37 -3.32
N ALA A 72 -2.83 8.83 -3.44
CA ALA A 72 -1.95 8.49 -4.56
C ALA A 72 -1.67 6.99 -4.63
N GLY A 73 -1.32 6.37 -3.50
CA GLY A 73 -1.06 4.94 -3.43
C GLY A 73 -2.29 4.09 -3.76
N LYS A 74 -3.48 4.53 -3.34
CA LYS A 74 -4.75 3.88 -3.73
C LYS A 74 -4.97 3.95 -5.25
N SER A 75 -4.79 5.12 -5.85
CA SER A 75 -4.96 5.30 -7.29
C SER A 75 -3.93 4.49 -8.09
N ARG A 76 -2.68 4.41 -7.63
CA ARG A 76 -1.64 3.60 -8.27
C ARG A 76 -1.97 2.10 -8.18
N ARG A 77 -2.50 1.64 -7.05
CA ARG A 77 -2.96 0.26 -6.87
C ARG A 77 -4.01 -0.12 -7.92
N GLU A 78 -5.04 0.71 -8.07
CA GLU A 78 -6.10 0.49 -9.06
C GLU A 78 -5.53 0.44 -10.48
N ALA A 79 -4.61 1.36 -10.83
CA ALA A 79 -3.94 1.36 -12.13
C ALA A 79 -3.10 0.10 -12.37
N ALA A 80 -2.36 -0.38 -11.36
CA ALA A 80 -1.55 -1.59 -11.46
C ALA A 80 -2.42 -2.85 -11.63
N GLU A 81 -3.56 -2.93 -10.94
CA GLU A 81 -4.54 -4.01 -11.12
C GLU A 81 -5.09 -4.03 -12.55
N ASP A 82 -5.48 -2.86 -13.08
CA ASP A 82 -5.98 -2.73 -14.45
C ASP A 82 -4.92 -3.10 -15.50
N GLU A 83 -3.67 -2.70 -15.30
CA GLU A 83 -2.57 -3.00 -16.22
C GLU A 83 -2.25 -4.50 -16.27
N GLU A 84 -2.23 -5.15 -15.11
CA GLU A 84 -1.99 -6.59 -15.02
C GLU A 84 -3.15 -7.41 -15.64
N ILE A 85 -4.40 -6.97 -15.45
CA ILE A 85 -5.57 -7.56 -16.11
C ILE A 85 -5.47 -7.40 -17.64
N LYS A 86 -5.13 -6.22 -18.14
CA LYS A 86 -4.96 -5.97 -19.59
C LYS A 86 -3.88 -6.84 -20.19
N HIS A 87 -2.73 -6.95 -19.53
CA HIS A 87 -1.63 -7.79 -20.00
C HIS A 87 -2.02 -9.28 -20.08
N ILE A 88 -2.84 -9.77 -19.15
CA ILE A 88 -3.36 -11.13 -19.20
C ILE A 88 -4.36 -11.30 -20.35
N MET A 89 -5.25 -10.31 -20.57
CA MET A 89 -6.19 -10.32 -21.69
C MET A 89 -5.49 -10.31 -23.06
N GLU A 90 -4.40 -9.55 -23.22
CA GLU A 90 -3.60 -9.56 -24.46
C GLU A 90 -2.87 -10.89 -24.68
N LYS A 91 -2.37 -11.52 -23.60
CA LYS A 91 -1.60 -12.76 -23.68
C LYS A 91 -2.49 -13.99 -23.88
N HIS A 92 -3.70 -13.98 -23.32
CA HIS A 92 -4.73 -14.95 -23.57
C HIS A 92 -5.69 -14.41 -24.64
N ASN A 93 -5.30 -14.55 -25.91
CA ASN A 93 -6.25 -14.59 -27.05
C ASN A 93 -7.22 -15.77 -26.82
N VAL A 94 -8.20 -15.59 -25.94
CA VAL A 94 -9.43 -16.38 -25.94
C VAL A 94 -10.34 -15.71 -26.96
N CYS A 95 -10.41 -16.37 -28.12
CA CYS A 95 -11.34 -16.09 -29.19
C CYS A 95 -12.80 -16.22 -28.73
#